data_AF-A0A7G1DR12-F1
#
_entry.id   AF-A0A7G1DR12-F1
#
_cell.length_a   1.000
_cell.length_b   1.000
_cell.length_c   1.000
_cell.angle_alpha   90.00
_cell.angle_beta   90.00
_cell.angle_gamma   90.00
#
_symmetry.space_group_name_H-M   'P 1'
#
loop_
_entity.id
_entity.type
_entity.pdbx_description
1 polymer ?
#
loop_
_entity_poly.entity_id
_entity_poly.type
_entity_poly.pdbx_seq_one_letter_code
_entity_poly.pdbx_strand_id
1 'polypeptide(L)'
;FKWDKTPKGMEIWNSNHTPKTWMQFSVVWVSQEITQKIGLNKIKNYLKDFDYGNQDFSGDKERNNGLTEAWLESSLKISPEEQIQFLRKIINHNLPVKNSAIENTI
;
A
#
# COMPACT_ATOMS: atom_id res chain seq x y z
N PHE A 1 -3.13 11.44 9.27
CA PHE A 1 -1.80 10.99 9.70
C PHE A 1 -1.06 12.18 10.29
N LYS A 2 -0.64 12.06 11.56
CA LYS A 2 0.01 13.16 12.28
C LYS A 2 1.51 13.04 12.12
N TRP A 3 2.15 14.11 11.67
CA TRP A 3 3.59 14.17 11.54
C TRP A 3 4.26 14.29 12.91
N ASP A 4 5.32 13.52 13.11
CA ASP A 4 6.13 13.46 14.35
C ASP A 4 7.19 14.56 14.43
N LYS A 5 7.21 15.50 13.46
CA LYS A 5 8.20 16.57 13.31
C LYS A 5 9.61 16.09 12.95
N THR A 6 9.78 14.82 12.59
CA THR A 6 11.07 14.30 12.08
C THR A 6 11.15 14.50 10.56
N PRO A 7 12.30 14.91 10.01
CA PRO A 7 12.45 15.04 8.56
C PRO A 7 12.14 13.72 7.83
N LYS A 8 11.30 13.76 6.79
CA LYS A 8 10.86 12.57 6.04
C LYS A 8 11.50 12.45 4.64
N GLY A 9 12.48 13.28 4.32
CA GLY A 9 13.26 13.22 3.07
C GLY A 9 12.80 14.17 1.97
N MET A 10 11.50 14.44 1.83
CA MET A 10 10.97 15.50 0.97
C MET A 10 10.25 16.55 1.80
N GLU A 11 10.39 17.83 1.43
CA GLU A 11 9.75 18.92 2.19
C GLU A 11 8.21 18.79 2.20
N ILE A 12 7.63 18.35 1.08
CA ILE A 12 6.18 18.12 0.98
C ILE A 12 5.66 16.99 1.88
N TRP A 13 6.54 16.14 2.41
CA TRP A 13 6.19 15.07 3.36
C TRP A 13 6.27 15.51 4.83
N ASN A 14 6.86 16.69 5.11
CA ASN A 14 7.08 17.22 6.46
C ASN A 14 5.82 17.93 7.00
N SER A 15 4.65 17.29 6.91
CA SER A 15 3.39 17.87 7.36
C SER A 15 2.36 16.80 7.73
N ASN A 16 1.26 17.21 8.36
CA ASN A 16 0.14 16.29 8.57
C ASN A 16 -0.53 15.97 7.23
N HIS A 17 -0.87 14.70 7.01
CA HIS A 17 -1.55 14.26 5.79
C HIS A 17 -2.94 13.68 6.06
N THR A 18 -3.82 13.80 5.07
CA THR A 18 -5.11 13.10 4.98
C THR A 18 -4.98 11.95 3.98
N PRO A 19 -5.96 11.04 3.86
CA PRO A 19 -5.93 10.04 2.79
C PRO A 19 -5.74 10.66 1.40
N LYS A 20 -6.38 11.81 1.14
CA LYS A 20 -6.24 12.55 -0.12
C LYS A 20 -4.82 13.06 -0.34
N THR A 21 -4.22 13.76 0.63
CA THR A 21 -2.87 14.33 0.44
C THR A 21 -1.77 13.27 0.51
N TRP A 22 -2.00 12.17 1.21
CA TRP A 22 -1.12 11.00 1.18
C TRP A 22 -1.01 10.43 -0.24
N MET A 23 -2.15 10.14 -0.87
CA MET A 23 -2.19 9.58 -2.23
C MET A 23 -1.65 10.57 -3.26
N GLN A 24 -2.03 11.85 -3.16
CA GLN A 24 -1.61 12.89 -4.11
C GLN A 24 -0.09 13.11 -4.13
N PHE A 25 0.57 13.05 -2.97
CA PHE A 25 2.01 13.35 -2.84
C PHE A 25 2.88 12.11 -2.64
N SER A 26 2.29 10.91 -2.79
CA SER A 26 2.98 9.63 -2.60
C SER A 26 3.80 9.58 -1.30
N VAL A 27 3.16 9.93 -0.18
CA VAL A 27 3.85 10.13 1.10
C VAL A 27 4.20 8.78 1.73
N VAL A 28 5.41 8.27 1.49
CA VAL A 28 5.82 6.90 1.85
C VAL A 28 5.67 6.58 3.34
N TRP A 29 6.03 7.52 4.23
CA TRP A 29 5.95 7.26 5.67
C TRP A 29 4.52 7.00 6.16
N VAL A 30 3.51 7.55 5.48
CA VAL A 30 2.10 7.26 5.76
C VAL A 30 1.76 5.83 5.37
N SER A 31 2.22 5.36 4.20
CA SER A 31 2.06 3.96 3.76
C SER A 31 2.68 2.98 4.75
N GLN A 32 3.87 3.31 5.26
CA GLN A 32 4.59 2.52 6.27
C GLN A 32 3.83 2.50 7.62
N GLU A 33 3.19 3.59 8.03
CA GLU A 33 2.34 3.62 9.23
C GLU A 33 1.08 2.76 9.06
N ILE A 34 0.42 2.84 7.89
CA ILE A 34 -0.80 2.08 7.59
C ILE A 34 -0.54 0.58 7.58
N THR A 35 0.49 0.14 6.86
CA THR A 35 0.84 -1.27 6.70
C THR A 35 1.22 -1.91 8.03
N GLN A 36 1.96 -1.21 8.89
CA GLN A 36 2.24 -1.65 10.26
C GLN A 36 0.96 -1.79 11.10
N LYS A 37 -0.01 -0.87 10.97
CA LYS A 37 -1.30 -0.94 11.67
C LYS A 37 -2.20 -2.09 11.17
N ILE A 38 -2.17 -2.39 9.88
CA ILE A 38 -2.92 -3.51 9.29
C ILE A 38 -2.29 -4.84 9.72
N GLY A 39 -0.96 -4.91 9.71
CA GLY A 39 -0.18 -6.08 10.09
C GLY A 39 -0.07 -7.12 8.97
N LEU A 40 1.02 -7.90 9.03
CA LEU A 40 1.45 -8.80 7.96
C LEU A 40 0.38 -9.84 7.56
N ASN A 41 -0.29 -10.45 8.54
CA ASN A 41 -1.28 -11.51 8.27
C ASN A 41 -2.47 -10.98 7.45
N LYS A 42 -2.98 -9.80 7.79
CA LYS A 42 -4.10 -9.20 7.04
C LYS A 42 -3.66 -8.77 5.65
N ILE A 43 -2.45 -8.22 5.50
CA ILE A 43 -1.92 -7.86 4.17
C ILE A 43 -1.79 -9.11 3.30
N LYS A 44 -1.22 -10.21 3.81
CA LYS A 44 -1.12 -11.47 3.05
C LYS A 44 -2.49 -12.01 2.63
N ASN A 45 -3.50 -11.88 3.49
CA ASN A 45 -4.87 -12.24 3.13
C ASN A 45 -5.41 -11.35 2.01
N TYR A 46 -5.27 -10.02 2.09
CA TYR A 46 -5.70 -9.12 1.01
C TYR A 46 -4.98 -9.40 -0.31
N LEU A 47 -3.66 -9.61 -0.29
CA LEU A 47 -2.91 -9.94 -1.50
C LEU A 47 -3.41 -11.23 -2.15
N LYS A 48 -3.77 -12.23 -1.34
CA LYS A 48 -4.39 -13.48 -1.81
C LYS A 48 -5.80 -13.26 -2.35
N ASP A 49 -6.65 -12.59 -1.59
CA ASP A 49 -8.05 -12.37 -1.96
C ASP A 49 -8.18 -11.47 -3.19
N PHE A 50 -7.20 -10.59 -3.42
CA PHE A 50 -7.14 -9.72 -4.61
C PHE A 50 -6.43 -10.37 -5.79
N ASP A 51 -5.70 -11.47 -5.55
CA ASP A 51 -4.85 -12.13 -6.55
C ASP A 51 -3.88 -11.11 -7.15
N TYR A 52 -3.05 -10.53 -6.26
CA TYR A 52 -2.18 -9.39 -6.54
C TYR A 52 -0.72 -9.83 -6.75
N GLY A 53 -0.35 -10.04 -8.01
CA GLY A 53 1.02 -10.34 -8.44
C GLY A 53 1.58 -11.59 -7.76
N ASN A 54 2.85 -11.51 -7.33
CA ASN A 54 3.52 -12.63 -6.64
C ASN A 54 3.14 -12.77 -5.15
N GLN A 55 2.38 -11.82 -4.60
CA GLN A 55 1.91 -11.80 -3.20
C GLN A 55 3.02 -11.88 -2.13
N ASP A 56 4.28 -11.62 -2.51
CA ASP A 56 5.42 -11.74 -1.62
C ASP A 56 5.62 -10.44 -0.82
N PHE A 57 5.15 -10.45 0.42
CA PHE A 57 5.28 -9.33 1.35
C PHE A 57 6.39 -9.54 2.40
N SER A 58 7.42 -10.33 2.07
CA SER A 58 8.54 -10.61 2.99
C SER A 58 9.50 -9.43 3.19
N GLY A 59 9.60 -8.54 2.20
CA GLY A 59 10.58 -7.46 2.17
C GLY A 59 11.96 -7.94 1.73
N ASP A 60 12.98 -7.16 2.05
CA ASP A 60 14.36 -7.46 1.71
C ASP A 60 14.85 -8.68 2.49
N LYS A 61 15.68 -9.47 1.81
CA LYS A 61 16.29 -10.67 2.39
C LYS A 61 16.96 -10.34 3.73
N GLU A 62 16.57 -11.06 4.77
CA GLU A 62 17.13 -10.98 6.13
C GLU A 62 16.94 -9.64 6.86
N ARG A 63 16.11 -8.70 6.35
CA ARG A 63 15.88 -7.39 7.01
C ARG A 63 14.58 -7.29 7.80
N ASN A 64 13.66 -8.24 7.62
CA ASN A 64 12.35 -8.26 8.29
C ASN A 64 11.57 -6.93 8.13
N ASN A 65 11.64 -6.33 6.94
CA ASN A 65 11.08 -5.01 6.63
C ASN A 65 9.87 -5.08 5.68
N GLY A 66 9.20 -6.23 5.58
CA GLY A 66 8.05 -6.39 4.69
C GLY A 66 6.94 -5.35 4.92
N LEU A 67 6.67 -5.01 6.18
CA LEU A 67 5.70 -3.97 6.56
C LEU A 67 6.14 -2.55 6.25
N THR A 68 7.35 -2.30 5.78
CA THR A 68 7.83 -0.94 5.47
C THR A 68 8.39 -0.79 4.07
N GLU A 69 8.87 -1.86 3.45
CA GLU A 69 9.63 -1.81 2.19
C GLU A 69 9.16 -2.81 1.12
N ALA A 70 8.26 -3.76 1.40
CA ALA A 70 7.97 -4.86 0.45
C ALA A 70 7.58 -4.40 -0.96
N TRP A 71 6.94 -3.24 -1.10
CA TRP A 71 6.51 -2.66 -2.38
C TRP A 71 7.49 -1.63 -2.97
N LEU A 72 8.61 -1.37 -2.30
CA LEU A 72 9.62 -0.38 -2.67
C LEU A 72 10.84 -1.10 -3.26
N GLU A 73 10.75 -1.46 -4.55
CA GLU A 73 11.80 -2.19 -5.27
C GLU A 73 12.29 -3.47 -4.55
N SER A 74 11.38 -4.14 -3.86
CA SER A 74 11.69 -5.27 -2.97
C SER A 74 10.95 -6.55 -3.40
N SER A 75 10.45 -7.33 -2.44
CA SER A 75 9.89 -8.66 -2.64
C SER A 75 8.58 -8.67 -3.46
N LEU A 76 7.69 -7.70 -3.25
CA LEU A 76 6.38 -7.67 -3.88
C LEU A 76 6.54 -7.24 -5.34
N LYS A 77 6.02 -8.06 -6.26
CA LYS A 77 6.10 -7.83 -7.71
C LYS A 77 4.75 -8.07 -8.33
N ILE A 78 4.44 -7.25 -9.34
CA ILE A 78 3.27 -7.39 -10.19
C ILE A 78 3.66 -7.02 -11.62
N SER A 79 3.16 -7.78 -12.60
CA SER A 79 3.34 -7.46 -14.02
C SER A 79 2.41 -6.33 -14.47
N PRO A 80 2.72 -5.64 -15.59
CA PRO A 80 1.80 -4.65 -16.17
C PRO A 80 0.41 -5.23 -16.47
N GLU A 81 0.33 -6.46 -16.97
CA GLU A 81 -0.92 -7.15 -17.28
C GLU A 81 -1.75 -7.40 -16.01
N GLU A 82 -1.13 -7.90 -14.94
CA GLU A 82 -1.78 -8.11 -13.65
C GLU A 82 -2.25 -6.78 -13.04
N GLN A 83 -1.48 -5.70 -13.18
CA GLN A 83 -1.88 -4.37 -12.71
C GLN A 83 -3.14 -3.88 -13.44
N ILE A 84 -3.27 -4.10 -14.76
CA ILE A 84 -4.49 -3.77 -15.51
C ILE A 84 -5.66 -4.63 -15.03
N GLN A 85 -5.45 -5.92 -14.79
CA GLN A 85 -6.49 -6.81 -14.27
C GLN A 85 -6.97 -6.38 -12.88
N PHE A 86 -6.05 -5.98 -12.00
CA PHE A 86 -6.40 -5.45 -10.67
C PHE A 86 -7.22 -4.16 -10.77
N LEU A 87 -6.84 -3.21 -11.63
CA LEU A 87 -7.61 -1.98 -11.86
C LEU A 87 -9.01 -2.28 -12.42
N ARG A 88 -9.14 -3.26 -13.32
CA ARG A 88 -10.46 -3.73 -13.79
C ARG A 88 -11.29 -4.33 -12.66
N LYS A 89 -10.68 -5.06 -11.72
CA LYS A 89 -11.39 -5.57 -10.53
C LYS A 89 -11.89 -4.41 -9.64
N ILE A 90 -11.12 -3.33 -9.48
CA ILE A 90 -11.54 -2.12 -8.74
C ILE A 90 -12.74 -1.46 -9.40
N ILE A 91 -12.62 -1.08 -10.68
CA ILE A 91 -13.65 -0.31 -11.40
C ILE A 91 -14.98 -1.08 -11.49
N ASN A 92 -14.93 -2.40 -11.59
CA ASN A 92 -16.12 -3.25 -11.64
C ASN A 92 -16.62 -3.71 -10.26
N HIS A 93 -16.05 -3.20 -9.16
CA HIS A 93 -16.41 -3.63 -7.79
C HIS A 93 -16.28 -5.13 -7.53
N ASN A 94 -15.30 -5.78 -8.18
CA ASN A 94 -15.07 -7.23 -8.10
C ASN A 94 -14.01 -7.63 -7.06
N LEU A 95 -13.57 -6.69 -6.21
CA LEU A 95 -12.72 -7.02 -5.07
C LEU A 95 -13.59 -7.37 -3.85
N PRO A 96 -13.16 -8.33 -2.99
CA PRO A 96 -13.88 -8.74 -1.79
C PRO A 96 -13.76 -7.71 -0.65
N VAL A 97 -14.14 -6.46 -0.92
CA VAL A 97 -14.21 -5.35 0.02
C VAL A 97 -15.55 -4.63 -0.13
N LYS A 98 -15.88 -3.76 0.83
CA LYS A 98 -17.10 -2.94 0.73
C LYS A 98 -16.99 -1.99 -0.47
N ASN A 99 -18.09 -1.80 -1.22
CA ASN A 99 -18.14 -0.83 -2.32
C ASN A 99 -17.72 0.57 -1.88
N SER A 100 -18.10 0.98 -0.67
CA SER A 100 -17.67 2.27 -0.12
C SER A 100 -16.16 2.40 0.08
N ALA A 101 -15.41 1.31 0.26
CA ALA A 101 -13.95 1.36 0.31
C ALA A 101 -13.35 1.67 -1.07
N ILE A 102 -13.96 1.10 -2.12
CA ILE A 102 -13.59 1.36 -3.51
C ILE A 102 -13.93 2.82 -3.87
N GLU A 103 -15.15 3.28 -3.60
CA GLU A 103 -15.63 4.63 -3.89
C GLU A 103 -14.81 5.73 -3.19
N ASN A 104 -14.29 5.47 -1.99
CA ASN A 104 -13.41 6.41 -1.29
C ASN A 104 -11.95 6.38 -1.79
N THR A 105 -11.64 5.52 -2.76
CA THR A 105 -10.31 5.41 -3.39
C THR A 105 -10.29 6.06 -4.78
N ILE A 106 -11.37 5.95 -5.56
CA ILE A 106 -11.47 6.48 -6.93
C ILE A 106 -11.96 7.94 -6.98
#